data_AF-A0A9P1CDA2-F1
#
_entry.id   AF-A0A9P1CDA2-F1
#
_cell.length_a   1.000
_cell.length_b   1.000
_cell.length_c   1.000
_cell.angle_alpha   90.00
_cell.angle_beta   90.00
_cell.angle_gamma   90.00
#
_symmetry.space_group_name_H-M   'P 1'
#
loop_
_entity.id
_entity.type
_entity.pdbx_description
1 polymer ?
#
loop_
_entity_poly.entity_id
_entity_poly.type
_entity_poly.pdbx_seq_one_letter_code
_entity_poly.pdbx_strand_id
1 'polypeptide(L)'
;EKWTPERYPRLLLMHLAPLGPKVQKSFNYNKLRTLLVSRVRVGVQLDSDQFVAPGADYMFNMTEREITKDYPIPILPVHYFSFTQKDAPSNIWWRRFCPDPPKCELHSMRWSHAHPTWTFWALPWLGKWLRRHFRDEVLLAESDKGSLRIADIPEDEDMLNVAAWEDKADVMTGCNFVKFADSRKQIER
;
A
#
# COMPACT_ATOMS: atom_id res chain seq x y z
N GLU A 1 -20.82 -20.54 11.05
CA GLU A 1 -20.31 -21.87 10.63
C GLU A 1 -18.97 -22.15 11.30
N LYS A 2 -18.56 -23.43 11.45
CA LYS A 2 -17.26 -23.80 12.04
C LYS A 2 -16.16 -23.85 10.98
N TRP A 3 -15.00 -23.29 11.29
CA TRP A 3 -13.80 -23.33 10.45
C TRP A 3 -13.06 -24.64 10.75
N THR A 4 -13.03 -25.57 9.79
CA THR A 4 -12.29 -26.84 9.93
C THR A 4 -11.28 -27.01 8.79
N PRO A 5 -10.12 -27.65 9.04
CA PRO A 5 -9.12 -27.90 8.00
C PRO A 5 -9.67 -28.68 6.79
N GLU A 6 -10.62 -29.59 6.99
CA GLU A 6 -11.22 -30.40 5.92
C GLU A 6 -12.05 -29.56 4.96
N ARG A 7 -12.71 -28.52 5.47
CA ARG A 7 -13.53 -27.61 4.67
C ARG A 7 -12.68 -26.56 3.95
N TYR A 8 -11.57 -26.13 4.57
CA TYR A 8 -10.69 -25.08 4.05
C TYR A 8 -9.23 -25.53 4.04
N PRO A 9 -8.85 -26.55 3.25
CA PRO A 9 -7.54 -27.20 3.34
C PRO A 9 -6.36 -26.31 2.92
N ARG A 10 -6.65 -25.18 2.26
CA ARG A 10 -5.65 -24.20 1.80
C ARG A 10 -5.65 -22.93 2.64
N LEU A 11 -6.47 -22.86 3.69
CA LEU A 11 -6.52 -21.72 4.58
C LEU A 11 -5.45 -21.88 5.66
N LEU A 12 -4.61 -20.85 5.77
CA LEU A 12 -3.66 -20.71 6.86
C LEU A 12 -4.09 -19.55 7.75
N LEU A 13 -4.47 -19.86 8.99
CA LEU A 13 -4.76 -18.84 10.00
C LEU A 13 -3.47 -18.52 10.75
N MET A 14 -3.03 -17.27 10.67
CA MET A 14 -1.83 -16.79 11.36
C MET A 14 -2.23 -15.95 12.57
N HIS A 15 -1.73 -16.31 13.75
CA HIS A 15 -1.83 -15.51 14.96
C HIS A 15 -0.50 -14.83 15.22
N LEU A 16 -0.49 -13.49 15.23
CA LEU A 16 0.70 -12.69 15.51
C LEU A 16 0.67 -12.18 16.94
N ALA A 17 1.84 -12.13 17.57
CA ALA A 17 1.99 -11.46 18.87
C ALA A 17 1.50 -10.00 18.77
N PRO A 18 0.84 -9.47 19.81
CA PRO A 18 0.39 -8.10 19.81
C PRO A 18 1.57 -7.13 19.64
N LEU A 19 1.30 -5.97 19.04
CA LEU A 19 2.24 -4.85 19.14
C LEU A 19 2.32 -4.44 20.61
N GLY A 20 3.54 -4.37 21.16
CA GLY A 20 3.74 -4.16 22.59
C GLY A 20 3.08 -2.85 23.08
N PRO A 21 2.76 -2.73 24.39
CA PRO A 21 1.98 -1.61 24.93
C PRO A 21 2.65 -0.23 24.77
N LYS A 22 3.97 -0.20 24.52
CA LYS A 22 4.72 1.03 24.22
C LYS A 22 4.48 1.56 22.80
N VAL A 23 3.79 0.80 21.97
CA VAL A 23 3.60 1.05 20.54
C VAL A 23 2.09 1.25 20.33
N GLN A 24 1.56 2.42 20.73
CA GLN A 24 0.18 2.83 20.43
C GLN A 24 0.06 3.13 18.93
N LYS A 25 -0.11 2.09 18.12
CA LYS A 25 -0.23 2.19 16.67
C LYS A 25 -1.58 1.65 16.22
N SER A 26 -2.05 2.14 15.08
CA SER A 26 -3.26 1.63 14.46
C SER A 26 -3.18 0.10 14.29
N PHE A 27 -4.30 -0.57 14.54
CA PHE A 27 -4.42 -2.01 14.31
C PHE A 27 -4.15 -2.38 12.85
N ASN A 28 -4.37 -1.43 11.92
CA ASN A 28 -4.18 -1.61 10.49
C ASN A 28 -2.73 -1.97 10.13
N TYR A 29 -1.73 -1.60 10.92
CA TYR A 29 -0.34 -2.03 10.69
C TYR A 29 -0.15 -3.56 10.77
N ASN A 30 -1.10 -4.31 11.33
CA ASN A 30 -1.08 -5.77 11.21
C ASN A 30 -1.20 -6.25 9.76
N LYS A 31 -1.88 -5.49 8.89
CA LYS A 31 -1.92 -5.75 7.44
C LYS A 31 -0.50 -5.84 6.88
N LEU A 32 0.36 -4.88 7.19
CA LEU A 32 1.75 -4.89 6.70
C LEU A 32 2.62 -5.98 7.35
N ARG A 33 2.35 -6.31 8.62
CA ARG A 33 3.04 -7.42 9.29
C ARG A 33 2.73 -8.78 8.66
N THR A 34 1.47 -9.00 8.26
CA THR A 34 1.08 -10.27 7.64
C THR A 34 1.79 -10.49 6.30
N LEU A 35 2.05 -9.41 5.54
CA LEU A 35 2.85 -9.48 4.32
C LEU A 35 4.25 -10.05 4.60
N LEU A 36 4.95 -9.49 5.59
CA LEU A 36 6.31 -9.90 5.95
C LEU A 36 6.41 -11.34 6.48
N VAL A 37 5.39 -11.81 7.20
CA VAL A 37 5.42 -13.16 7.82
C VAL A 37 4.82 -14.25 6.95
N SER A 38 4.06 -13.90 5.90
CA SER A 38 3.35 -14.85 5.03
C SER A 38 4.28 -15.80 4.24
N ARG A 39 5.53 -15.40 4.00
CA ARG A 39 6.54 -16.16 3.24
C ARG A 39 6.08 -16.63 1.86
N VAL A 40 5.25 -15.83 1.18
CA VAL A 40 4.81 -16.09 -0.21
C VAL A 40 5.69 -15.36 -1.23
N ARG A 41 5.79 -15.89 -2.45
CA ARG A 41 6.52 -15.24 -3.56
C ARG A 41 5.73 -14.08 -4.17
N VAL A 42 4.42 -14.26 -4.31
CA VAL A 42 3.47 -13.29 -4.85
C VAL A 42 2.23 -13.33 -3.97
N GLY A 43 1.71 -12.17 -3.60
CA GLY A 43 0.56 -12.04 -2.71
C GLY A 43 -0.36 -10.91 -3.12
N VAL A 44 -1.64 -11.09 -2.79
CA VAL A 44 -2.70 -10.10 -2.94
C VAL A 44 -3.33 -9.92 -1.56
N GLN A 45 -3.32 -8.70 -1.04
CA GLN A 45 -3.94 -8.40 0.24
C GLN A 45 -5.39 -8.04 -0.01
N LEU A 46 -6.28 -8.66 0.76
CA LEU A 46 -7.69 -8.34 0.76
C LEU A 46 -8.12 -8.05 2.20
N ASP A 47 -8.92 -7.02 2.37
CA ASP A 47 -9.61 -6.75 3.63
C ASP A 47 -10.77 -7.73 3.82
N SER A 48 -11.20 -7.89 5.07
CA SER A 48 -12.26 -8.85 5.44
C SER A 48 -13.65 -8.50 4.88
N ASP A 49 -13.83 -7.26 4.42
CA ASP A 49 -15.06 -6.74 3.85
C ASP A 49 -15.03 -6.72 2.30
N GLN A 50 -14.00 -7.30 1.68
CA GLN A 50 -13.87 -7.39 0.23
C GLN A 50 -14.36 -8.74 -0.32
N PHE A 51 -14.84 -8.70 -1.57
CA PHE A 51 -15.24 -9.89 -2.31
C PHE A 51 -14.25 -10.19 -3.44
N VAL A 52 -13.98 -11.47 -3.67
CA VAL A 52 -13.16 -11.93 -4.79
C VAL A 52 -14.07 -12.18 -5.99
N ALA A 53 -13.93 -11.36 -7.03
CA ALA A 53 -14.61 -11.56 -8.30
C ALA A 53 -13.88 -12.61 -9.18
N PRO A 54 -14.58 -13.27 -10.12
CA PRO A 54 -13.94 -14.13 -11.11
C PRO A 54 -12.83 -13.40 -11.88
N GLY A 55 -11.70 -14.07 -12.12
CA GLY A 55 -10.55 -13.49 -12.82
C GLY A 55 -9.57 -12.72 -11.93
N ALA A 56 -9.79 -12.64 -10.62
CA ALA A 56 -8.82 -12.01 -9.70
C ALA A 56 -7.45 -12.73 -9.67
N ASP A 57 -7.39 -13.97 -10.11
CA ASP A 57 -6.17 -14.76 -10.26
C ASP A 57 -5.19 -14.17 -11.28
N TYR A 58 -5.68 -13.46 -12.31
CA TYR A 58 -4.82 -12.73 -13.26
C TYR A 58 -3.93 -11.68 -12.57
N MET A 59 -4.33 -11.19 -11.38
CA MET A 59 -3.53 -10.23 -10.63
C MET A 59 -2.19 -10.83 -10.19
N PHE A 60 -2.10 -12.14 -9.92
CA PHE A 60 -0.82 -12.75 -9.52
C PHE A 60 0.23 -12.64 -10.64
N ASN A 61 -0.14 -12.96 -11.88
CA ASN A 61 0.76 -12.87 -13.04
C ASN A 61 1.17 -11.41 -13.31
N MET A 62 0.24 -10.48 -13.19
CA MET A 62 0.52 -9.05 -13.33
C MET A 62 1.47 -8.55 -12.24
N THR A 63 1.22 -8.94 -10.98
CA THR A 63 2.05 -8.59 -9.83
C THR A 63 3.48 -9.09 -10.02
N GLU A 64 3.65 -10.32 -10.49
CA GLU A 64 4.97 -10.89 -10.79
C GLU A 64 5.72 -10.14 -11.89
N ARG A 65 5.01 -9.67 -12.91
CA ARG A 65 5.60 -8.92 -14.03
C ARG A 65 6.05 -7.51 -13.64
N GLU A 66 5.22 -6.79 -12.91
CA GLU A 66 5.46 -5.36 -12.63
C GLU A 66 6.41 -5.16 -11.44
N ILE A 67 6.35 -6.01 -10.42
CA ILE A 67 7.13 -5.84 -9.20
C ILE A 67 8.37 -6.72 -9.26
N THR A 68 9.45 -6.10 -9.70
CA THR A 68 10.73 -6.76 -9.94
C THR A 68 11.78 -6.30 -8.94
N LYS A 69 12.99 -6.84 -9.06
CA LYS A 69 14.15 -6.36 -8.30
C LYS A 69 14.43 -4.88 -8.56
N ASP A 70 14.24 -4.42 -9.79
CA ASP A 70 14.54 -3.06 -10.23
C ASP A 70 13.40 -2.09 -9.92
N TYR A 71 12.19 -2.61 -9.67
CA TYR A 71 11.03 -1.85 -9.20
C TYR A 71 10.37 -2.55 -7.98
N PRO A 72 10.96 -2.44 -6.78
CA PRO A 72 10.55 -3.21 -5.60
C PRO A 72 9.45 -2.50 -4.78
N ILE A 73 8.51 -1.82 -5.44
CA ILE A 73 7.40 -1.11 -4.77
C ILE A 73 6.12 -1.90 -5.04
N PRO A 74 5.29 -2.20 -4.01
CA PRO A 74 4.05 -2.93 -4.23
C PRO A 74 3.10 -2.18 -5.15
N ILE A 75 2.27 -2.89 -5.90
CA ILE A 75 1.15 -2.26 -6.60
C ILE A 75 0.12 -1.90 -5.54
N LEU A 76 -0.14 -0.60 -5.41
CA LEU A 76 -1.14 -0.06 -4.51
C LEU A 76 -2.40 0.30 -5.31
N PRO A 77 -3.59 -0.22 -4.95
CA PRO A 77 -4.84 0.23 -5.55
C PRO A 77 -5.03 1.73 -5.28
N VAL A 78 -5.56 2.49 -6.24
CA VAL A 78 -5.78 3.94 -6.07
C VAL A 78 -7.26 4.28 -6.01
N HIS A 79 -7.62 5.33 -5.29
CA HIS A 79 -8.98 5.87 -5.40
C HIS A 79 -9.22 6.48 -6.79
N TYR A 80 -10.47 6.38 -7.24
CA TYR A 80 -10.96 7.12 -8.40
C TYR A 80 -11.00 8.64 -8.15
N PHE A 81 -11.20 9.05 -6.89
CA PHE A 81 -11.20 10.45 -6.47
C PHE A 81 -9.82 10.84 -5.91
N SER A 82 -9.32 12.00 -6.30
CA SER A 82 -8.08 12.55 -5.76
C SER A 82 -8.31 13.02 -4.32
N PHE A 83 -7.73 12.32 -3.36
CA PHE A 83 -7.65 12.80 -1.98
C PHE A 83 -6.62 13.93 -1.90
N THR A 84 -6.99 15.04 -1.28
CA THR A 84 -6.18 16.26 -1.20
C THR A 84 -6.08 16.78 0.22
N GLN A 85 -5.24 17.80 0.43
CA GLN A 85 -5.18 18.49 1.72
C GLN A 85 -6.54 19.08 2.16
N LYS A 86 -7.45 19.39 1.24
CA LYS A 86 -8.80 19.88 1.60
C LYS A 86 -9.62 18.82 2.33
N ASP A 87 -9.40 17.55 1.99
CA ASP A 87 -10.16 16.42 2.53
C ASP A 87 -9.63 16.02 3.92
N ALA A 88 -8.34 16.25 4.19
CA ALA A 88 -7.74 16.02 5.49
C ALA A 88 -6.73 17.12 5.88
N PRO A 89 -7.19 18.34 6.19
CA PRO A 89 -6.33 19.49 6.43
C PRO A 89 -5.48 19.37 7.70
N SER A 90 -5.87 18.48 8.63
CA SER A 90 -5.15 18.20 9.88
C SER A 90 -3.95 17.28 9.71
N ASN A 91 -3.82 16.61 8.57
CA ASN A 91 -2.78 15.60 8.37
C ASN A 91 -1.41 16.25 8.20
N ILE A 92 -0.50 15.94 9.13
CA ILE A 92 0.76 16.67 9.31
C ILE A 92 1.73 16.51 8.13
N TRP A 93 1.62 15.41 7.38
CA TRP A 93 2.49 15.13 6.24
C TRP A 93 2.17 16.00 5.03
N TRP A 94 0.99 16.64 4.96
CA TRP A 94 0.67 17.55 3.85
C TRP A 94 1.66 18.71 3.75
N ARG A 95 2.16 19.23 4.88
CA ARG A 95 3.17 20.30 4.87
C ARG A 95 4.46 19.90 4.14
N ARG A 96 4.72 18.60 4.02
CA ARG A 96 5.90 18.05 3.36
C ARG A 96 5.70 17.87 1.86
N PHE A 97 4.49 17.52 1.41
CA PHE A 97 4.20 17.16 0.01
C PHE A 97 3.27 18.15 -0.72
N CYS A 98 2.67 19.09 0.00
CA CYS A 98 1.90 20.20 -0.55
C CYS A 98 2.04 21.45 0.35
N PRO A 99 3.24 22.07 0.41
CA PRO A 99 3.46 23.25 1.23
C PRO A 99 2.72 24.50 0.72
N ASP A 100 2.46 24.60 -0.59
CA ASP A 100 1.75 25.73 -1.23
C ASP A 100 0.50 25.27 -2.00
N PRO A 101 -0.62 24.97 -1.32
CA PRO A 101 -1.86 24.60 -1.99
C PRO A 101 -2.39 25.75 -2.87
N PRO A 102 -2.87 25.48 -4.10
CA PRO A 102 -3.18 24.18 -4.67
C PRO A 102 -2.04 23.52 -5.46
N LYS A 103 -0.84 24.10 -5.48
CA LYS A 103 0.32 23.60 -6.24
C LYS A 103 1.05 22.52 -5.45
N CYS A 104 0.43 21.34 -5.36
CA CYS A 104 1.02 20.16 -4.71
C CYS A 104 2.01 19.44 -5.65
N GLU A 105 3.05 20.12 -6.15
CA GLU A 105 3.97 19.55 -7.15
C GLU A 105 4.78 18.35 -6.61
N LEU A 106 4.92 18.27 -5.29
CA LEU A 106 5.60 17.15 -4.62
C LEU A 106 4.67 15.94 -4.40
N HIS A 107 3.36 16.10 -4.65
CA HIS A 107 2.38 15.02 -4.68
C HIS A 107 2.37 14.41 -6.08
N SER A 108 3.25 13.43 -6.29
CA SER A 108 3.47 12.89 -7.63
C SER A 108 2.36 11.95 -8.10
N MET A 109 1.68 11.21 -7.22
CA MET A 109 0.75 10.11 -7.57
C MET A 109 -0.64 10.26 -6.96
N ARG A 110 -1.60 9.43 -7.40
CA ARG A 110 -2.92 9.35 -6.76
C ARG A 110 -2.84 8.71 -5.38
N TRP A 111 -3.79 9.08 -4.54
CA TRP A 111 -3.94 8.48 -3.22
C TRP A 111 -4.26 6.99 -3.34
N SER A 112 -3.42 6.21 -2.67
CA SER A 112 -3.45 4.75 -2.67
C SER A 112 -4.19 4.20 -1.46
N HIS A 113 -4.88 3.08 -1.62
CA HIS A 113 -5.45 2.26 -0.57
C HIS A 113 -4.41 1.31 0.05
N ALA A 114 -4.57 0.99 1.33
CA ALA A 114 -3.74 0.02 2.05
C ALA A 114 -4.07 -1.46 1.78
N HIS A 115 -4.23 -1.84 0.50
CA HIS A 115 -4.41 -3.25 0.08
C HIS A 115 -3.39 -3.64 -1.01
N PRO A 116 -2.09 -3.60 -0.70
CA PRO A 116 -1.03 -3.92 -1.65
C PRO A 116 -1.20 -5.30 -2.29
N THR A 117 -0.82 -5.38 -3.56
CA THR A 117 -0.37 -6.63 -4.17
C THR A 117 1.15 -6.56 -4.31
N TRP A 118 1.85 -7.66 -4.02
CA TRP A 118 3.29 -7.65 -3.86
C TRP A 118 3.96 -8.92 -4.38
N THR A 119 5.22 -8.78 -4.79
CA THR A 119 6.16 -9.91 -4.86
C THR A 119 7.12 -9.84 -3.67
N PHE A 120 7.90 -10.90 -3.47
CA PHE A 120 8.94 -10.91 -2.43
C PHE A 120 9.97 -9.77 -2.59
N TRP A 121 10.12 -9.21 -3.80
CA TRP A 121 10.99 -8.07 -4.07
C TRP A 121 10.54 -6.80 -3.33
N ALA A 122 9.24 -6.65 -3.05
CA ALA A 122 8.72 -5.50 -2.31
C ALA A 122 8.84 -5.62 -0.78
N LEU A 123 9.15 -6.80 -0.24
CA LEU A 123 9.24 -7.01 1.20
C LEU A 123 10.33 -6.18 1.88
N PRO A 124 11.53 -5.97 1.31
CA PRO A 124 12.51 -5.04 1.87
C PRO A 124 12.01 -3.61 1.96
N TRP A 125 11.25 -3.13 0.96
CA TRP A 125 10.66 -1.79 0.96
C TRP A 125 9.59 -1.66 2.06
N LEU A 126 8.66 -2.61 2.13
CA LEU A 126 7.63 -2.66 3.19
C LEU A 126 8.27 -2.77 4.58
N GLY A 127 9.27 -3.63 4.73
CA GLY A 127 10.01 -3.82 5.98
C GLY A 127 10.78 -2.57 6.41
N LYS A 128 11.35 -1.83 5.46
CA LYS A 128 11.98 -0.51 5.71
C LYS A 128 10.97 0.42 6.35
N TRP A 129 9.83 0.66 5.71
CA TRP A 129 8.84 1.64 6.18
C TRP A 129 8.13 1.22 7.47
N LEU A 130 7.79 -0.06 7.61
CA LEU A 130 7.22 -0.58 8.86
C LEU A 130 8.21 -0.44 10.03
N ARG A 131 9.50 -0.74 9.81
CA ARG A 131 10.55 -0.53 10.82
C ARG A 131 10.66 0.94 11.19
N ARG A 132 10.67 1.85 10.20
CA ARG A 132 10.72 3.30 10.44
C ARG A 132 9.59 3.74 11.36
N HIS A 133 8.38 3.23 11.11
CA HIS A 133 7.19 3.56 11.92
C HIS A 133 7.27 3.03 13.34
N PHE A 134 7.69 1.77 13.51
CA PHE A 134 7.80 1.15 14.83
C PHE A 134 8.95 1.68 15.67
N ARG A 135 10.01 2.20 15.03
CA ARG A 135 11.13 2.86 15.70
C ARG A 135 10.95 4.36 15.87
N ASP A 136 9.84 4.91 15.39
CA ASP A 136 9.60 6.36 15.39
C ASP A 136 10.78 7.13 14.77
N GLU A 137 11.24 6.64 13.61
CA GLU A 137 12.26 7.34 12.84
C GLU A 137 11.69 8.69 12.32
N VAL A 138 12.59 9.65 12.06
CA VAL A 138 12.23 10.97 11.56
C VAL A 138 12.73 11.12 10.13
N LEU A 139 11.86 11.53 9.22
CA LEU A 139 12.27 12.06 7.91
C LEU A 139 12.75 13.48 8.13
N LEU A 140 14.04 13.70 7.90
CA LEU A 140 14.64 15.02 8.03
C LEU A 140 14.13 15.95 6.94
N ALA A 141 14.24 17.25 7.22
CA ALA A 141 13.91 18.26 6.25
C ALA A 141 14.97 18.27 5.15
N GLU A 142 14.58 17.95 3.92
CA GLU A 142 15.41 18.16 2.73
C GLU A 142 14.88 19.40 2.01
N SER A 143 15.75 20.39 1.81
CA SER A 143 15.48 21.73 1.28
C SER A 143 14.28 22.43 1.92
N ASP A 144 13.08 22.14 1.43
CA ASP A 144 11.80 22.82 1.70
C ASP A 144 10.75 21.89 2.32
N LYS A 145 11.07 20.60 2.42
CA LYS A 145 10.19 19.58 2.97
C LYS A 145 10.31 19.63 4.50
N GLY A 146 9.25 19.98 5.23
CA GLY A 146 9.28 19.94 6.70
C GLY A 146 9.69 18.56 7.25
N SER A 147 10.25 18.51 8.46
CA SER A 147 10.52 17.25 9.13
C SER A 147 9.23 16.51 9.48
N LEU A 148 9.26 15.18 9.45
CA LEU A 148 8.10 14.33 9.74
C LEU A 148 8.53 13.15 10.60
N ARG A 149 7.98 13.05 11.81
CA ARG A 149 8.09 11.83 12.60
C ARG A 149 7.17 10.79 11.98
N ILE A 150 7.72 9.62 11.63
CA ILE A 150 6.93 8.57 11.00
C ILE A 150 5.85 8.06 11.96
N ALA A 151 6.07 8.11 13.28
CA ALA A 151 5.06 7.69 14.24
C ALA A 151 3.79 8.54 14.26
N ASP A 152 3.88 9.79 13.79
CA ASP A 152 2.75 10.73 13.76
C ASP A 152 1.86 10.50 12.51
N ILE A 153 2.20 9.53 11.66
CA ILE A 153 1.36 9.05 10.56
C ILE A 153 0.37 8.01 11.14
N PRO A 154 -0.95 8.31 11.18
CA PRO A 154 -1.91 7.56 11.97
C PRO A 154 -2.27 6.21 11.33
N GLU A 155 -2.49 6.17 10.02
CA GLU A 155 -2.91 4.97 9.31
C GLU A 155 -1.81 4.40 8.41
N ASP A 156 -1.90 3.10 8.14
CA ASP A 156 -0.99 2.38 7.25
C ASP A 156 -1.11 2.88 5.80
N GLU A 157 -2.31 3.27 5.39
CA GLU A 157 -2.58 3.91 4.10
C GLU A 157 -1.78 5.20 3.91
N ASP A 158 -1.87 6.12 4.87
CA ASP A 158 -1.10 7.35 4.87
C ASP A 158 0.41 7.05 4.81
N MET A 159 0.86 6.04 5.57
CA MET A 159 2.26 5.65 5.60
C MET A 159 2.73 5.09 4.26
N LEU A 160 1.93 4.28 3.57
CA LEU A 160 2.25 3.77 2.24
C LEU A 160 2.32 4.89 1.19
N ASN A 161 1.41 5.87 1.25
CA ASN A 161 1.44 7.03 0.38
C ASN A 161 2.69 7.89 0.62
N VAL A 162 2.98 8.24 1.87
CA VAL A 162 4.20 8.97 2.25
C VAL A 162 5.45 8.20 1.81
N ALA A 163 5.47 6.89 2.02
CA ALA A 163 6.57 6.03 1.61
C ALA A 163 6.81 6.06 0.10
N ALA A 164 5.73 5.98 -0.69
CA ALA A 164 5.79 6.01 -2.13
C ALA A 164 6.25 7.37 -2.66
N TRP A 165 5.79 8.48 -2.06
CA TRP A 165 6.24 9.83 -2.43
C TRP A 165 7.70 10.09 -2.08
N GLU A 166 8.16 9.63 -0.92
CA GLU A 166 9.56 9.76 -0.49
C GLU A 166 10.51 8.97 -1.37
N ASP A 167 10.14 7.74 -1.73
CA ASP A 167 10.93 6.90 -2.61
C ASP A 167 10.65 7.17 -4.11
N LYS A 168 9.93 8.27 -4.42
CA LYS A 168 9.64 8.77 -5.79
C LYS A 168 9.04 7.71 -6.71
N ALA A 169 8.11 6.90 -6.20
CA ALA A 169 7.36 5.99 -7.05
C ALA A 169 6.63 6.80 -8.14
N ASP A 170 6.64 6.28 -9.37
CA ASP A 170 5.99 6.90 -10.51
C ASP A 170 4.51 6.49 -10.55
N VAL A 171 3.63 7.43 -10.90
CA VAL A 171 2.20 7.22 -11.16
C VAL A 171 1.97 6.22 -12.28
N MET A 172 2.89 6.16 -13.24
CA MET A 172 2.59 5.66 -14.58
C MET A 172 2.44 4.14 -14.69
N THR A 173 2.91 3.33 -13.75
CA THR A 173 2.88 1.86 -13.92
C THR A 173 1.65 1.18 -13.32
N GLY A 174 1.00 1.79 -12.32
CA GLY A 174 -0.25 1.31 -11.74
C GLY A 174 -1.52 1.63 -12.57
N CYS A 175 -1.40 2.46 -13.62
CA CYS A 175 -2.53 2.88 -14.46
C CYS A 175 -2.49 2.34 -15.90
N ASN A 176 -1.59 1.41 -16.24
CA ASN A 176 -1.69 0.69 -17.52
C ASN A 176 -2.93 -0.25 -17.59
N PHE A 177 -3.66 -0.42 -16.49
CA PHE A 177 -4.84 -1.27 -16.37
C PHE A 177 -6.07 -0.75 -17.15
N VAL A 178 -6.10 0.52 -17.58
CA VAL A 178 -7.28 1.08 -18.27
C VAL A 178 -7.35 0.66 -19.75
N LYS A 179 -6.28 0.08 -20.34
CA LYS A 179 -6.31 -0.36 -21.74
C LYS A 179 -7.04 -1.69 -21.99
N PHE A 180 -7.48 -2.41 -20.97
CA PHE A 180 -8.20 -3.69 -21.13
C PHE A 180 -9.72 -3.58 -21.17
N ALA A 181 -10.30 -2.40 -20.95
CA ALA A 181 -11.75 -2.22 -21.06
C ALA A 181 -12.24 -2.07 -22.51
N ASP A 182 -11.35 -1.81 -23.47
CA ASP A 182 -11.72 -1.52 -24.87
C ASP A 182 -11.69 -2.75 -25.79
N SER A 183 -11.28 -3.93 -25.29
CA SER A 183 -11.23 -5.17 -26.08
C SER A 183 -12.56 -5.96 -26.09
N ARG A 184 -13.59 -5.54 -25.35
CA ARG A 184 -14.92 -6.19 -25.39
C ARG A 184 -15.79 -5.80 -26.58
N LYS A 185 -15.34 -4.93 -27.49
CA LYS A 185 -16.05 -4.62 -28.74
C LYS A 185 -15.74 -5.56 -29.92
N GLN A 186 -14.96 -6.63 -29.72
CA GLN A 186 -14.58 -7.56 -30.80
C GLN A 186 -15.16 -8.98 -30.69
N ILE A 187 -16.07 -9.25 -29.74
CA ILE A 187 -16.77 -10.56 -29.63
C ILE A 187 -18.28 -10.38 -29.86
N GLU A 188 -18.65 -9.58 -30.86
CA GLU A 188 -19.98 -9.58 -31.47
C GLU A 188 -19.81 -9.35 -32.99
N ARG A 189 -19.25 -10.36 -33.68
CA ARG A 189 -19.45 -10.61 -35.12
C ARG A 189 -19.34 -12.09 -35.40
#